data_AF-A0A2G5UAN1-F1
#
_entry.id   AF-A0A2G5UAN1-F1
#
_cell.length_a   1.000
_cell.length_b   1.000
_cell.length_c   1.000
_cell.angle_alpha   90.00
_cell.angle_beta   90.00
_cell.angle_gamma   90.00
#
_symmetry.space_group_name_H-M   'P 1'
#
loop_
_entity.id
_entity.type
_entity.pdbx_description
1 polymer ?
#
loop_
_entity_poly.entity_id
_entity_poly.type
_entity_poly.pdbx_seq_one_letter_code
_entity_poly.pdbx_strand_id
1 'polypeptide(L)'
;MIILFLFLLFLPPIFSFEFIFTGYFTCKWTDEPFVQDFLLMDWDTITRDDKIKQAREWSTDVYPYAYEVWGEEDGDGPWDNYYELYYQITHNCTVSRKIVTQNFMFPEYSVHVSRVAEETIVHLPIQY
;
A
#
# COMPACT_ATOMS: atom_id res chain seq x y z
N MET A 1 47.42 -10.82 -20.73
CA MET A 1 46.00 -11.01 -21.10
C MET A 1 45.38 -11.91 -20.03
N ILE A 2 44.14 -11.67 -19.61
CA ILE A 2 43.44 -12.25 -18.42
C ILE A 2 43.55 -11.36 -17.17
N ILE A 3 42.84 -10.23 -17.15
CA ILE A 3 42.14 -9.69 -15.97
C ILE A 3 40.95 -8.89 -16.52
N LEU A 4 39.86 -9.56 -16.89
CA LEU A 4 38.62 -8.88 -17.26
C LEU A 4 37.40 -9.82 -17.12
N PHE A 5 37.25 -10.51 -16.00
CA PHE A 5 36.07 -11.39 -15.80
C PHE A 5 35.77 -11.64 -14.31
N LEU A 6 35.80 -10.60 -13.48
CA LEU A 6 35.54 -10.74 -12.03
C LEU A 6 34.70 -9.60 -11.43
N PHE A 7 33.91 -8.92 -12.27
CA PHE A 7 33.00 -7.83 -11.83
C PHE A 7 31.53 -8.06 -12.19
N LEU A 8 31.15 -9.29 -12.56
CA LEU A 8 29.77 -9.65 -12.94
C LEU A 8 29.08 -10.63 -11.97
N LEU A 9 29.69 -10.96 -10.82
CA LEU A 9 29.12 -11.90 -9.85
C LEU A 9 28.59 -11.25 -8.56
N PHE A 10 28.51 -9.92 -8.50
CA PHE A 10 27.95 -9.19 -7.36
C PHE A 10 26.90 -8.17 -7.83
N LEU A 11 26.00 -8.57 -8.73
CA LEU A 11 24.70 -7.92 -8.70
C LEU A 11 24.00 -8.50 -7.47
N PRO A 12 23.68 -7.68 -6.45
CA PRO A 12 22.83 -8.17 -5.37
C PRO A 12 21.56 -8.73 -6.02
N PRO A 13 21.06 -9.90 -5.55
CA PRO A 13 19.75 -10.35 -5.99
C PRO A 13 18.77 -9.20 -5.81
N ILE A 14 18.14 -8.77 -6.89
CA ILE A 14 17.04 -7.81 -6.85
C ILE A 14 15.90 -8.58 -6.20
N PHE A 15 15.79 -8.50 -4.88
CA PHE A 15 14.67 -9.03 -4.14
C PHE A 15 13.56 -8.00 -4.24
N SER A 16 12.67 -8.18 -5.22
CA SER A 16 11.43 -7.42 -5.31
C SER A 16 10.41 -8.04 -4.35
N PHE A 17 9.81 -7.21 -3.51
CA PHE A 17 8.75 -7.58 -2.57
C PHE A 17 7.40 -7.25 -3.18
N GLU A 18 6.49 -8.22 -3.18
CA GLU A 18 5.17 -8.07 -3.80
C GLU A 18 4.08 -7.94 -2.74
N PHE A 19 3.29 -6.87 -2.82
CA PHE A 19 2.12 -6.63 -1.99
C PHE A 19 0.85 -6.75 -2.82
N ILE A 20 -0.07 -7.62 -2.42
CA ILE A 20 -1.38 -7.76 -3.06
C ILE A 20 -2.45 -7.57 -2.01
N PHE A 21 -3.15 -6.45 -2.10
CA PHE A 21 -4.23 -6.13 -1.18
C PHE A 21 -5.55 -6.06 -1.94
N THR A 22 -6.49 -6.88 -1.50
CA THR A 22 -7.86 -6.90 -2.01
C THR A 22 -8.81 -6.47 -0.90
N GLY A 23 -10.05 -6.15 -1.24
CA GLY A 23 -11.10 -6.03 -0.25
C GLY A 23 -12.12 -4.97 -0.62
N TYR A 24 -12.67 -4.30 0.40
CA TYR A 24 -13.81 -3.42 0.20
C TYR A 24 -13.72 -2.14 1.03
N PHE A 25 -14.14 -1.02 0.44
CA PHE A 25 -14.45 0.19 1.18
C PHE A 25 -15.92 0.17 1.61
N THR A 26 -16.15 0.49 2.89
CA THR A 26 -17.49 0.71 3.44
C THR A 26 -17.59 2.11 4.03
N CYS A 27 -18.80 2.67 4.06
CA CYS A 27 -19.04 3.97 4.66
C CYS A 27 -20.19 3.89 5.66
N LYS A 28 -19.98 4.41 6.87
CA LYS A 28 -21.02 4.41 7.92
C LYS A 28 -22.26 5.23 7.57
N TRP A 29 -22.14 6.21 6.66
CA TRP A 29 -23.16 7.23 6.44
C TRP A 29 -23.92 7.09 5.12
N THR A 30 -23.41 6.34 4.14
CA THR A 30 -24.01 6.22 2.81
C THR A 30 -23.48 5.01 2.06
N ASP A 31 -24.29 4.48 1.15
CA ASP A 31 -23.89 3.46 0.19
C ASP A 31 -23.58 4.07 -1.20
N GLU A 32 -23.67 5.40 -1.36
CA GLU A 32 -23.28 6.12 -2.60
C GLU A 32 -21.75 6.26 -2.71
N PRO A 33 -21.17 6.40 -3.93
CA PRO A 33 -19.73 6.47 -4.10
C PRO A 33 -19.08 7.54 -3.23
N PHE A 34 -18.06 7.15 -2.46
CA PHE A 34 -17.46 8.03 -1.45
C PHE A 34 -15.93 8.08 -1.47
N VAL A 35 -15.24 7.12 -2.10
CA VAL A 35 -13.78 7.16 -2.29
C VAL A 35 -13.48 7.93 -3.58
N GLN A 36 -12.59 8.92 -3.51
CA GLN A 36 -12.11 9.68 -4.67
C GLN A 36 -10.75 9.17 -5.13
N ASP A 37 -9.88 8.82 -4.19
CA ASP A 37 -8.57 8.25 -4.47
C ASP A 37 -8.04 7.46 -3.26
N PHE A 38 -7.11 6.55 -3.52
CA PHE A 38 -6.28 5.96 -2.48
C PHE A 38 -4.92 5.51 -3.01
N LEU A 39 -3.89 5.59 -2.17
CA LEU A 39 -2.51 5.21 -2.49
C LEU A 39 -1.96 4.26 -1.43
N LEU A 40 -1.17 3.29 -1.85
CA LEU A 40 -0.36 2.47 -0.97
C LEU A 40 0.97 3.19 -0.76
N MET A 41 1.26 3.47 0.49
CA MET A 41 2.42 4.25 0.92
C MET A 41 3.25 3.40 1.87
N ASP A 42 4.56 3.58 1.81
CA ASP A 42 5.45 3.15 2.87
C ASP A 42 5.63 4.30 3.86
N TRP A 43 5.55 4.00 5.14
CA TRP A 43 5.93 4.93 6.18
C TRP A 43 7.41 4.74 6.45
N ASP A 44 8.24 5.74 6.16
CA ASP A 44 9.65 5.68 6.53
C ASP A 44 9.87 6.60 7.74
N THR A 45 10.32 6.04 8.86
CA THR A 45 10.62 6.82 10.07
C THR A 45 11.84 7.75 9.92
N ILE A 46 12.71 7.51 8.93
CA ILE A 46 13.99 8.19 8.72
C ILE A 46 13.95 9.09 7.48
N THR A 47 13.32 8.68 6.40
CA THR A 47 13.14 9.50 5.20
C THR A 47 11.70 10.00 5.04
N ARG A 48 11.33 10.46 3.84
CA ARG A 48 9.98 10.96 3.58
C ARG A 48 9.17 9.77 3.10
N ASP A 49 7.94 9.60 3.61
CA ASP A 49 7.00 8.59 3.14
C ASP A 49 7.03 8.46 1.61
N ASP A 50 7.43 7.27 1.17
CA ASP A 50 7.60 6.98 -0.23
C ASP A 50 6.39 6.24 -0.76
N LYS A 51 5.95 6.65 -1.94
CA LYS A 51 4.85 5.98 -2.61
C LYS A 51 5.38 4.68 -3.18
N ILE A 52 4.83 3.55 -2.73
CA ILE A 52 5.11 2.24 -3.30
C ILE A 52 4.81 2.25 -4.80
N LYS A 53 5.67 1.64 -5.60
CA LYS A 53 5.39 1.42 -7.02
C LYS A 53 4.17 0.50 -7.12
N GLN A 54 3.04 1.04 -7.59
CA GLN A 54 1.77 0.33 -7.53
C GLN A 54 0.90 0.44 -8.78
N ALA A 55 0.09 -0.59 -9.00
CA ALA A 55 -1.14 -0.55 -9.78
C ALA A 55 -2.35 -0.68 -8.84
N ARG A 56 -3.46 -0.04 -9.18
CA ARG A 56 -4.69 -0.13 -8.39
C ARG A 56 -5.92 -0.11 -9.28
N GLU A 57 -6.90 -0.92 -8.91
CA GLU A 57 -8.22 -0.96 -9.50
C GLU A 57 -9.25 -0.90 -8.38
N TRP A 58 -10.37 -0.22 -8.62
CA TRP A 58 -11.52 -0.31 -7.72
C TRP A 58 -12.82 -0.10 -8.51
N SER A 59 -13.89 -0.73 -8.04
CA SER A 59 -15.23 -0.58 -8.60
C SER A 59 -16.11 0.22 -7.65
N THR A 60 -16.81 1.20 -8.21
CA THR A 60 -17.83 2.00 -7.49
C THR A 60 -19.26 1.63 -7.88
N ASP A 61 -19.46 0.52 -8.61
CA ASP A 61 -20.75 0.17 -9.20
C ASP A 61 -21.68 -0.55 -8.21
N VAL A 62 -21.09 -1.36 -7.32
CA VAL A 62 -21.82 -2.17 -6.33
C VAL A 62 -21.20 -1.92 -4.95
N TYR A 63 -22.05 -1.59 -3.98
CA TYR A 63 -21.65 -1.46 -2.59
C TYR A 63 -21.64 -2.85 -1.91
N PRO A 64 -20.62 -3.19 -1.08
CA PRO A 64 -19.45 -2.38 -0.74
C PRO A 64 -18.40 -2.33 -1.88
N TYR A 65 -17.64 -1.25 -1.95
CA TYR A 65 -16.81 -0.94 -3.12
C TYR A 65 -15.52 -1.74 -3.13
N ALA A 66 -15.44 -2.71 -4.04
CA ALA A 66 -14.30 -3.60 -4.17
C ALA A 66 -13.05 -2.85 -4.68
N TYR A 67 -11.89 -3.22 -4.16
CA TYR A 67 -10.60 -2.74 -4.66
C TYR A 67 -9.57 -3.87 -4.73
N GLU A 68 -8.57 -3.65 -5.58
CA GLU A 68 -7.35 -4.44 -5.67
C GLU A 68 -6.16 -3.51 -5.88
N VAL A 69 -5.07 -3.76 -5.14
CA VAL A 69 -3.80 -3.05 -5.26
C VAL A 69 -2.68 -4.06 -5.37
N TRP A 70 -1.83 -3.86 -6.36
CA TRP A 70 -0.56 -4.56 -6.52
C TRP A 70 0.56 -3.54 -6.30
N GLY A 71 1.38 -3.77 -5.29
CA GLY A 71 2.57 -2.99 -4.98
C GLY A 71 3.84 -3.82 -5.16
N GLU A 72 4.91 -3.17 -5.59
CA GLU A 72 6.25 -3.75 -5.64
C GLU A 72 7.22 -2.79 -4.96
N GLU A 73 8.10 -3.31 -4.10
CA GLU A 73 9.16 -2.52 -3.49
C GLU A 73 10.52 -3.24 -3.55
N ASP A 74 11.60 -2.48 -3.74
CA ASP A 74 12.96 -3.00 -3.92
C ASP A 74 13.77 -2.86 -2.61
N GLY A 75 13.23 -3.44 -1.53
CA GLY A 75 13.89 -3.51 -0.23
C GLY A 75 13.70 -2.26 0.63
N ASP A 76 13.42 -2.49 1.91
CA ASP A 76 13.49 -1.45 2.93
C ASP A 76 14.95 -1.24 3.36
N GLY A 77 15.35 -0.03 3.71
CA GLY A 77 16.74 0.37 3.92
C GLY A 77 17.53 -0.53 4.89
N PRO A 78 18.88 -0.41 4.95
CA PRO A 78 19.76 -1.35 5.66
C PRO A 78 19.59 -1.46 7.19
N TRP A 79 18.59 -0.82 7.78
CA TRP A 79 18.37 -0.73 9.23
C TRP A 79 16.93 -1.00 9.68
N ASP A 80 16.01 -1.23 8.75
CA ASP A 80 14.65 -1.68 9.05
C ASP A 80 14.45 -3.13 8.57
N ASN A 81 13.72 -3.90 9.36
CA ASN A 81 13.35 -5.28 9.01
C ASN A 81 11.86 -5.43 8.72
N TYR A 82 11.10 -4.33 8.70
CA TYR A 82 9.66 -4.34 8.49
C TYR A 82 9.20 -3.22 7.57
N TYR A 83 8.34 -3.54 6.62
CA TYR A 83 7.58 -2.55 5.87
C TYR A 83 6.42 -2.02 6.71
N GLU A 84 6.26 -0.70 6.70
CA GLU A 84 5.32 0.02 7.55
C GLU A 84 4.25 0.66 6.67
N LEU A 85 3.43 -0.22 6.09
CA LEU A 85 2.52 0.18 5.03
C LEU A 85 1.28 0.90 5.56
N TYR A 86 0.78 1.85 4.76
CA TYR A 86 -0.53 2.44 4.99
C TYR A 86 -1.21 2.82 3.69
N TYR A 87 -2.55 2.90 3.74
CA TYR A 87 -3.29 3.60 2.70
C TYR A 87 -3.49 5.06 3.04
N GLN A 88 -3.13 5.94 2.12
CA GLN A 88 -3.61 7.32 2.13
C GLN A 88 -4.89 7.39 1.30
N ILE A 89 -6.04 7.60 1.94
CA ILE A 89 -7.36 7.52 1.28
C ILE A 89 -8.02 8.89 1.29
N THR A 90 -8.35 9.42 0.12
CA THR A 90 -9.20 10.62 -0.03
C THR A 90 -10.64 10.20 -0.28
N HIS A 91 -11.53 10.62 0.62
CA HIS A 91 -12.94 10.26 0.58
C HIS A 91 -13.84 11.37 1.13
N ASN A 92 -15.14 11.29 0.83
CA ASN A 92 -16.17 12.18 1.35
C ASN A 92 -17.17 11.45 2.27
N CYS A 93 -16.83 10.25 2.76
CA CYS A 93 -17.57 9.54 3.79
C CYS A 93 -17.49 10.27 5.15
N THR A 94 -18.22 11.37 5.26
CA THR A 94 -18.38 12.17 6.48
C THR A 94 -19.84 12.62 6.59
N VAL A 95 -20.27 13.00 7.79
CA VAL A 95 -21.66 13.42 8.05
C VAL A 95 -22.12 14.53 7.10
N SER A 96 -21.22 15.44 6.71
CA SER A 96 -21.51 16.58 5.84
C SER A 96 -20.97 16.45 4.41
N ARG A 97 -20.57 15.24 3.99
CA ARG A 97 -19.94 14.98 2.67
C ARG A 97 -18.69 15.85 2.40
N LYS A 98 -18.04 16.34 3.45
CA LYS A 98 -16.73 17.00 3.35
C LYS A 98 -15.69 15.98 2.89
N ILE A 99 -14.88 16.37 1.91
CA ILE A 99 -13.71 15.61 1.46
C ILE A 99 -12.62 15.71 2.51
N VAL A 100 -12.08 14.56 2.89
CA VAL A 100 -10.98 14.41 3.84
C VAL A 100 -10.00 13.37 3.30
N THR A 101 -8.75 13.42 3.79
CA THR A 101 -7.76 12.37 3.58
C THR A 101 -7.45 11.73 4.93
N GLN A 102 -7.52 10.40 5.02
CA GLN A 102 -7.20 9.64 6.22
C GLN A 102 -6.19 8.52 5.89
N ASN A 103 -5.38 8.16 6.89
CA ASN A 103 -4.42 7.07 6.76
C ASN A 103 -4.97 5.81 7.42
N PHE A 104 -5.03 4.70 6.67
CA PHE A 104 -5.31 3.37 7.19
C PHE A 104 -4.00 2.61 7.36
N MET A 105 -3.58 2.38 8.60
CA MET A 105 -2.33 1.68 8.87
C MET A 105 -2.52 0.17 8.75
N PHE A 106 -1.60 -0.51 8.06
CA PHE A 106 -1.50 -1.96 8.07
C PHE A 106 -0.68 -2.45 9.27
N PRO A 107 -0.70 -3.75 9.59
CA PRO A 107 0.34 -4.35 10.43
C PRO A 107 1.71 -4.24 9.74
N GLU A 108 2.77 -4.30 10.54
CA GLU A 108 4.16 -4.39 10.06
C GLU A 108 4.39 -5.71 9.32
N TYR A 109 5.06 -5.67 8.16
CA TYR A 109 5.39 -6.86 7.36
C TYR A 109 6.89 -7.09 7.29
N SER A 110 7.37 -8.26 7.68
CA SER A 110 8.81 -8.54 7.65
C SER A 110 9.39 -8.53 6.23
N VAL A 111 10.52 -7.85 6.06
CA VAL A 111 11.34 -7.84 4.82
C VAL A 111 11.94 -9.21 4.48
N HIS A 112 11.72 -10.24 5.29
CA HIS A 112 12.11 -11.62 4.95
C HIS A 112 11.01 -12.39 4.22
N VAL A 113 9.81 -11.81 4.10
CA VAL A 113 8.69 -12.39 3.34
C VAL A 113 8.66 -11.74 1.98
N SER A 114 8.83 -12.53 0.91
CA SER A 114 8.89 -12.00 -0.46
C SER A 114 7.54 -11.60 -1.05
N ARG A 115 6.42 -12.02 -0.43
CA ARG A 115 5.07 -11.71 -0.91
C ARG A 115 4.07 -11.65 0.24
N VAL A 116 3.29 -10.58 0.26
CA VAL A 116 2.13 -10.41 1.14
C VAL A 116 0.88 -10.38 0.27
N ALA A 117 -0.12 -11.17 0.65
CA ALA A 117 -1.41 -11.18 -0.04
C ALA A 117 -2.54 -11.23 1.01
N GLU A 118 -3.32 -10.16 1.11
CA GLU A 118 -4.34 -10.02 2.14
C GLU A 118 -5.65 -9.43 1.59
N GLU A 119 -6.76 -9.80 2.23
CA GLU A 119 -8.07 -9.18 2.02
C GLU A 119 -8.40 -8.28 3.22
N THR A 120 -8.61 -6.98 2.97
CA THR A 120 -8.81 -5.95 4.00
C THR A 120 -10.08 -5.15 3.74
N ILE A 121 -10.95 -5.09 4.75
CA ILE A 121 -12.14 -4.22 4.72
C ILE A 121 -11.80 -2.90 5.39
N VAL A 122 -11.89 -1.81 4.64
CA VAL A 122 -11.63 -0.46 5.15
C VAL A 122 -12.96 0.22 5.48
N HIS A 123 -13.17 0.48 6.77
CA HIS A 123 -14.34 1.20 7.28
C HIS A 123 -14.07 2.70 7.34
N LEU A 124 -14.83 3.50 6.57
CA LEU A 124 -14.74 4.96 6.59
C LEU A 124 -15.91 5.62 7.36
N PRO A 125 -15.66 6.74 8.06
CA PRO A 125 -14.33 7.32 8.32
C PRO A 125 -13.50 6.42 9.26
N ILE A 126 -12.18 6.43 9.08
CA ILE A 126 -11.24 5.68 9.93
C ILE A 126 -11.33 6.24 11.35
N GLN A 127 -11.53 5.36 12.33
CA GLN A 127 -11.56 5.69 13.75
C GLN A 127 -10.23 5.25 14.37
N TYR A 128 -9.52 6.19 15.00
CA TYR A 128 -8.30 5.92 15.78
C TYR A 128 -8.66 5.70 17.25
#